data_AF-A0A0K0EG70-F1
#
_entry.id   AF-A0A0K0EG70-F1
#
_cell.length_a   1.000
_cell.length_b   1.000
_cell.length_c   1.000
_cell.angle_alpha   90.00
_cell.angle_beta   90.00
_cell.angle_gamma   90.00
#
_symmetry.space_group_name_H-M   'P 1'
#
loop_
_entity.id
_entity.type
_entity.pdbx_description
1 polymer ?
#
loop_
_entity_poly.entity_id
_entity_poly.type
_entity_poly.pdbx_seq_one_letter_code
_entity_poly.pdbx_strand_id
1 'polypeptide(L)'
;MNIIYYILLSVYFFLSTNQTELKFNDKRAIHESGSKKYIINGEQFETLKGAQYFDKKNNNNSKNKKPIKGPTKKPNNKKTTIKPKPKPTTTKPKPKPTTTKSKPTVTKPKPTQPPTTTTEVSEEVKIANLKATYYKVTNDIRKKHKSPPLIVNKELEERAEQYIKRYAQDKIERGEVNYGINIAYTKNPNPTDVVEFWYESVESYDYSNPEWTGSTNRFISMVWRSATDIGCAVAHIDEDYYICCQYFRLGDVYDQEELKRNVFKP
;
A
#
# COMPACT_ATOMS: atom_id res chain seq x y z
N MET A 1 -33.78 -5.67 -16.51
CA MET A 1 -33.41 -6.29 -15.22
C MET A 1 -31.96 -6.06 -14.76
N ASN A 2 -31.14 -5.21 -15.41
CA ASN A 2 -29.71 -5.09 -15.05
C ASN A 2 -29.29 -3.80 -14.32
N ILE A 3 -30.06 -2.70 -14.38
CA ILE A 3 -29.64 -1.42 -13.79
C ILE A 3 -29.73 -1.43 -12.26
N ILE A 4 -30.76 -2.09 -11.71
CA ILE A 4 -30.91 -2.23 -10.25
C ILE A 4 -29.77 -3.06 -9.67
N TYR A 5 -29.27 -4.08 -10.38
CA TYR A 5 -28.13 -4.88 -9.93
C TYR A 5 -26.82 -4.09 -9.89
N TYR A 6 -26.56 -3.21 -10.88
CA TYR A 6 -25.40 -2.31 -10.85
C TYR A 6 -25.52 -1.22 -9.78
N ILE A 7 -26.72 -0.71 -9.50
CA ILE A 7 -26.93 0.24 -8.40
C ILE A 7 -26.75 -0.46 -7.06
N LEU A 8 -27.26 -1.69 -6.88
CA LEU A 8 -27.04 -2.46 -5.66
C LEU A 8 -25.57 -2.89 -5.51
N LEU A 9 -24.89 -3.31 -6.60
CA LEU A 9 -23.47 -3.65 -6.60
C LEU A 9 -22.59 -2.43 -6.32
N SER A 10 -22.91 -1.26 -6.89
CA SER A 10 -22.19 -0.01 -6.61
C SER A 10 -22.50 0.54 -5.23
N VAL A 11 -23.73 0.44 -4.73
CA VAL A 11 -24.06 0.81 -3.34
C VAL A 11 -23.44 -0.16 -2.35
N TYR A 12 -23.29 -1.45 -2.67
CA TYR A 12 -22.51 -2.43 -1.89
C TYR A 12 -21.01 -2.13 -1.96
N PHE A 13 -20.51 -1.67 -3.11
CA PHE A 13 -19.14 -1.17 -3.30
C PHE A 13 -18.89 0.11 -2.48
N PHE A 14 -19.87 1.03 -2.40
CA PHE A 14 -19.78 2.25 -1.61
C PHE A 14 -20.05 2.04 -0.10
N LEU A 15 -20.83 1.02 0.27
CA LEU A 15 -21.03 0.61 1.66
C LEU A 15 -19.84 -0.20 2.20
N SER A 16 -19.06 -0.86 1.34
CA SER A 16 -17.83 -1.59 1.73
C SER A 16 -16.57 -0.72 1.79
N THR A 17 -16.57 0.50 1.21
CA THR A 17 -15.42 1.43 1.26
C THR A 17 -15.35 2.31 2.50
N ASN A 18 -16.18 2.09 3.53
CA ASN A 18 -15.95 2.68 4.86
C ASN A 18 -15.06 1.75 5.70
N GLN A 19 -13.88 1.39 5.20
CA GLN A 19 -12.91 0.62 5.96
C GLN A 19 -11.85 1.56 6.54
N THR A 20 -11.67 1.37 7.85
CA THR A 20 -11.16 2.32 8.82
C THR A 20 -9.67 2.59 8.69
N GLU A 21 -9.29 3.86 8.81
CA GLU A 21 -7.92 4.34 8.97
C GLU A 21 -7.23 3.60 10.12
N LEU A 22 -6.10 2.94 9.83
CA LEU A 22 -5.24 2.37 10.86
C LEU A 22 -3.92 3.13 10.88
N LYS A 23 -3.82 4.08 11.82
CA LYS A 23 -2.54 4.66 12.25
C LYS A 23 -1.64 3.55 12.76
N PHE A 24 -0.53 3.28 12.08
CA PHE A 24 0.56 2.47 12.65
C PHE A 24 1.09 3.15 13.93
N ASN A 25 1.08 4.49 13.98
CA ASN A 25 1.55 5.27 15.14
C ASN A 25 0.72 5.07 16.42
N ASP A 26 -0.56 4.67 16.34
CA ASP A 26 -1.41 4.45 17.53
C ASP A 26 -1.39 3.00 18.01
N LYS A 27 -0.82 2.07 17.23
CA LYS A 27 -0.71 0.66 17.55
C LYS A 27 0.70 0.33 17.99
N ARG A 28 0.92 0.33 19.30
CA ARG A 28 2.06 -0.39 19.87
C ARG A 28 1.54 -1.74 20.36
N ALA A 29 2.00 -2.82 19.73
CA ALA A 29 1.98 -4.12 20.37
C ALA A 29 3.01 -4.07 21.50
N ILE A 30 2.57 -3.98 22.75
CA ILE A 30 3.47 -4.09 23.90
C ILE A 30 3.46 -5.55 24.37
N HIS A 31 4.65 -6.10 24.59
CA HIS A 31 4.82 -7.40 25.22
C HIS A 31 4.87 -7.18 26.73
N GLU A 32 3.75 -7.37 27.41
CA GLU A 32 3.68 -7.31 28.87
C GLU A 32 3.38 -8.73 29.38
N SER A 33 4.21 -9.26 30.27
CA SER A 33 4.06 -10.61 30.86
C SER A 33 3.97 -11.79 29.86
N GLY A 34 4.44 -11.62 28.63
CA GLY A 34 4.40 -12.65 27.58
C GLY A 34 3.14 -12.65 26.70
N SER A 35 2.19 -11.74 26.96
CA SER A 35 0.98 -11.55 26.14
C SER A 35 1.12 -10.27 25.30
N LYS A 36 0.82 -10.35 23.99
CA LYS A 36 0.71 -9.16 23.13
C LYS A 36 -0.51 -8.33 23.55
N LYS A 37 -0.34 -7.03 23.79
CA LYS A 37 -1.46 -6.10 24.02
C LYS A 37 -1.48 -5.02 22.95
N TYR A 38 -2.67 -4.72 22.45
CA TYR A 38 -2.92 -3.75 21.38
C TYR A 38 -3.45 -2.46 21.99
N ILE A 39 -2.85 -1.33 21.66
CA ILE A 39 -3.34 -0.02 22.10
C ILE A 39 -4.06 0.66 20.93
N ILE A 40 -5.24 1.26 21.17
CA ILE A 40 -5.96 2.12 20.22
C ILE A 40 -6.55 3.28 21.00
N ASN A 41 -6.26 4.52 20.59
CA ASN A 41 -6.73 5.76 21.24
C ASN A 41 -6.48 5.80 22.77
N GLY A 42 -5.39 5.17 23.24
CA GLY A 42 -5.06 5.08 24.66
C GLY A 42 -5.75 3.94 25.43
N GLU A 43 -6.66 3.18 24.80
CA GLU A 43 -7.25 1.98 25.39
C GLU A 43 -6.47 0.72 24.99
N GLN A 44 -6.35 -0.22 25.93
CA GLN A 44 -5.57 -1.44 25.77
C GLN A 44 -6.49 -2.66 25.59
N PHE A 45 -6.17 -3.50 24.61
CA PHE A 45 -6.91 -4.69 24.23
C PHE A 45 -5.99 -5.91 24.24
N GLU A 46 -6.51 -7.04 24.70
CA GLU A 46 -5.75 -8.31 24.72
C GLU A 46 -5.74 -9.01 23.36
N THR A 47 -6.60 -8.59 22.43
CA THR A 47 -6.69 -9.18 21.09
C THR A 47 -6.80 -8.11 20.01
N LEU A 48 -6.21 -8.36 18.84
CA LEU A 48 -6.34 -7.48 17.68
C LEU A 48 -7.81 -7.29 17.29
N LYS A 49 -8.60 -8.37 17.37
CA LYS A 49 -10.04 -8.36 17.08
C LYS A 49 -10.82 -7.43 18.02
N GLY A 50 -10.48 -7.45 19.32
CA GLY A 50 -11.07 -6.54 20.32
C GLY A 50 -10.74 -5.08 20.03
N ALA A 51 -9.48 -4.81 19.69
CA ALA A 51 -9.04 -3.47 19.31
C ALA A 51 -9.78 -2.95 18.07
N GLN A 52 -9.85 -3.76 17.01
CA GLN A 52 -10.57 -3.43 15.77
C GLN A 52 -12.07 -3.20 16.00
N TYR A 53 -12.70 -3.98 16.89
CA TYR A 53 -14.10 -3.81 17.24
C TYR A 53 -14.36 -2.47 17.95
N PHE A 54 -13.52 -2.11 18.92
CA PHE A 54 -13.60 -0.85 19.64
C PHE A 54 -13.50 0.36 18.71
N ASP A 55 -12.54 0.34 17.80
CA ASP A 55 -12.34 1.40 16.81
C ASP A 55 -13.55 1.56 15.87
N LYS A 56 -14.11 0.44 15.39
CA LYS A 56 -15.33 0.44 14.55
C LYS A 56 -16.52 1.08 15.27
N LYS A 57 -16.68 0.83 16.57
CA LYS A 57 -17.78 1.38 17.38
C LYS A 57 -17.63 2.90 17.57
N ASN A 58 -16.42 3.37 17.85
CA ASN A 58 -16.16 4.80 18.08
C ASN A 58 -16.30 5.63 16.80
N ASN A 59 -15.85 5.10 15.65
CA ASN A 59 -16.02 5.77 14.36
C ASN A 59 -17.49 5.89 13.94
N ASN A 60 -18.33 4.91 14.28
CA ASN A 60 -19.78 5.01 14.05
C ASN A 60 -20.47 6.03 14.97
N ASN A 61 -20.00 6.20 16.20
CA ASN A 61 -20.55 7.20 17.12
C ASN A 61 -20.18 8.64 16.74
N SER A 62 -19.01 8.87 16.14
CA SER A 62 -18.62 10.21 15.63
C SER A 62 -19.51 10.68 14.46
N LYS A 63 -20.00 9.74 13.64
CA LYS A 63 -20.88 10.02 12.48
C LYS A 63 -22.30 10.47 12.86
N ASN A 64 -22.68 10.43 14.14
CA ASN A 64 -24.01 10.84 14.62
C ASN A 64 -24.08 12.26 15.24
N LYS A 65 -23.03 13.09 15.15
CA LYS A 65 -23.14 14.51 15.52
C LYS A 65 -23.82 15.31 14.40
N LYS A 66 -25.06 15.77 14.66
CA LYS A 66 -25.85 16.62 13.75
C LYS A 66 -25.05 17.88 13.32
N PRO A 67 -25.05 18.25 12.03
CA PRO A 67 -24.40 19.48 11.58
C PRO A 67 -25.14 20.73 12.08
N ILE A 68 -24.39 21.70 12.61
CA ILE A 68 -24.84 23.07 12.86
C ILE A 68 -25.14 23.72 11.50
N LYS A 69 -26.37 24.19 11.29
CA LYS A 69 -26.82 24.82 10.04
C LYS A 69 -26.16 26.20 9.85
N GLY A 70 -25.34 26.34 8.82
CA GLY A 70 -24.90 27.63 8.25
C GLY A 70 -25.56 27.88 6.88
N PRO A 71 -25.85 29.13 6.49
CA PRO A 71 -26.73 29.44 5.36
C PRO A 71 -26.07 29.22 3.99
N THR A 72 -26.80 28.53 3.10
CA THR A 72 -26.45 28.19 1.71
C THR A 72 -26.57 29.39 0.76
N LYS A 73 -25.57 29.62 -0.09
CA LYS A 73 -25.69 30.36 -1.36
C LYS A 73 -25.38 29.44 -2.56
N LYS A 74 -26.29 29.44 -3.54
CA LYS A 74 -26.33 28.65 -4.79
C LYS A 74 -25.38 29.26 -5.86
N PRO A 75 -24.68 28.46 -6.70
CA PRO A 75 -24.12 28.93 -7.96
C PRO A 75 -24.95 28.48 -9.17
N ASN A 76 -25.05 29.37 -10.16
CA ASN A 76 -25.77 29.23 -11.43
C ASN A 76 -24.89 28.59 -12.52
N ASN A 77 -25.48 27.72 -13.34
CA ASN A 77 -24.89 27.09 -14.52
C ASN A 77 -24.83 28.05 -15.72
N LYS A 78 -23.71 28.06 -16.48
CA LYS A 78 -23.72 28.46 -17.89
C LYS A 78 -22.75 27.60 -18.72
N LYS A 79 -23.29 27.11 -19.83
CA LYS A 79 -22.75 26.15 -20.80
C LYS A 79 -22.08 26.88 -21.96
N THR A 80 -20.94 26.41 -22.47
CA THR A 80 -20.48 26.76 -23.84
C THR A 80 -19.67 25.61 -24.45
N THR A 81 -20.06 25.23 -25.65
CA THR A 81 -19.50 24.19 -26.54
C THR A 81 -18.50 24.85 -27.51
N ILE A 82 -17.48 24.13 -28.02
CA ILE A 82 -16.97 24.16 -29.42
C ILE A 82 -15.79 23.16 -29.57
N LYS A 83 -15.79 22.40 -30.68
CA LYS A 83 -14.72 21.57 -31.33
C LYS A 83 -14.77 21.96 -32.84
N PRO A 84 -13.82 21.61 -33.76
CA PRO A 84 -12.64 20.74 -33.66
C PRO A 84 -11.34 21.22 -34.40
N LYS A 85 -10.34 20.32 -34.39
CA LYS A 85 -8.93 20.28 -34.90
C LYS A 85 -8.67 20.69 -36.37
N PRO A 86 -7.40 20.94 -36.79
CA PRO A 86 -6.68 19.95 -37.63
C PRO A 86 -5.16 19.75 -37.33
N LYS A 87 -4.62 18.68 -37.93
CA LYS A 87 -3.24 18.12 -37.91
C LYS A 87 -2.47 18.57 -39.19
N PRO A 88 -1.12 18.55 -39.21
CA PRO A 88 -0.43 17.80 -40.29
C PRO A 88 0.76 16.93 -39.82
N THR A 89 1.36 16.22 -40.78
CA THR A 89 2.07 14.93 -40.69
C THR A 89 3.53 15.04 -41.20
N THR A 90 4.45 14.26 -40.60
CA THR A 90 5.74 13.65 -41.07
C THR A 90 6.56 14.21 -42.25
N THR A 91 7.91 14.32 -42.07
CA THR A 91 8.98 13.61 -42.86
C THR A 91 10.40 13.70 -42.24
N LYS A 92 11.26 12.72 -42.58
CA LYS A 92 12.62 12.26 -42.13
C LYS A 92 13.79 13.03 -42.85
N PRO A 93 15.11 12.67 -42.83
CA PRO A 93 16.09 12.12 -41.85
C PRO A 93 17.37 13.00 -41.59
N LYS A 94 18.15 12.55 -40.59
CA LYS A 94 19.55 12.82 -40.13
C LYS A 94 20.67 13.05 -41.19
N PRO A 95 21.73 13.79 -40.82
CA PRO A 95 23.11 13.30 -40.97
C PRO A 95 23.96 13.35 -39.67
N LYS A 96 25.01 12.51 -39.66
CA LYS A 96 26.05 12.28 -38.64
C LYS A 96 27.29 13.14 -38.94
N PRO A 97 28.07 13.53 -37.92
CA PRO A 97 29.54 13.38 -38.01
C PRO A 97 30.07 12.71 -36.72
N THR A 98 30.78 11.59 -36.77
CA THR A 98 32.22 11.39 -37.07
C THR A 98 33.12 11.75 -35.89
N THR A 99 33.77 10.70 -35.41
CA THR A 99 34.73 10.57 -34.32
C THR A 99 36.05 11.30 -34.57
N THR A 100 36.56 12.00 -33.56
CA THR A 100 37.96 12.40 -33.48
C THR A 100 38.55 11.92 -32.15
N LYS A 101 39.58 11.07 -32.25
CA LYS A 101 40.44 10.61 -31.14
C LYS A 101 41.41 11.72 -30.75
N SER A 102 41.57 11.97 -29.45
CA SER A 102 42.74 12.65 -28.89
C SER A 102 43.25 11.87 -27.66
N LYS A 103 44.55 11.55 -27.70
CA LYS A 103 45.36 10.88 -26.66
C LYS A 103 45.70 11.87 -25.51
N PRO A 104 46.21 11.37 -24.36
CA PRO A 104 46.12 12.04 -23.06
C PRO A 104 47.30 12.97 -22.76
N THR A 105 47.01 14.06 -22.03
CA THR A 105 48.02 14.91 -21.39
C THR A 105 48.13 14.49 -19.92
N VAL A 106 49.31 14.02 -19.53
CA VAL A 106 49.68 13.66 -18.17
C VAL A 106 49.95 14.93 -17.37
N THR A 107 49.13 15.19 -16.34
CA THR A 107 49.43 16.21 -15.33
C THR A 107 49.49 15.51 -13.96
N LYS A 108 50.66 15.57 -13.34
CA LYS A 108 51.01 15.01 -12.03
C LYS A 108 50.14 15.62 -10.91
N PRO A 109 49.42 14.83 -10.09
CA PRO A 109 48.79 15.34 -8.88
C PRO A 109 49.78 15.40 -7.71
N LYS A 110 49.73 16.54 -7.02
CA LYS A 110 50.31 16.85 -5.71
C LYS A 110 49.73 15.90 -4.63
N PRO A 111 50.46 15.57 -3.55
CA PRO A 111 49.95 14.65 -2.52
C PRO A 111 48.79 15.33 -1.78
N THR A 112 47.58 14.79 -1.95
CA THR A 112 46.38 15.20 -1.21
C THR A 112 46.12 14.14 -0.15
N GLN A 113 46.04 14.56 1.10
CA GLN A 113 45.59 13.77 2.25
C GLN A 113 44.29 13.02 1.92
N PRO A 114 44.10 11.77 2.40
CA PRO A 114 42.84 11.07 2.22
C PRO A 114 41.71 11.82 2.94
N PRO A 115 40.60 12.15 2.26
CA PRO A 115 39.42 12.65 2.95
C PRO A 115 38.79 11.49 3.73
N THR A 116 38.76 11.61 5.05
CA THR A 116 37.88 10.82 5.91
C THR A 116 36.45 11.28 5.63
N THR A 117 35.76 10.62 4.70
CA THR A 117 34.36 10.89 4.39
C THR A 117 33.47 9.97 5.21
N THR A 118 32.82 10.52 6.23
CA THR A 118 31.63 9.92 6.86
C THR A 118 30.52 9.87 5.80
N THR A 119 30.25 8.69 5.24
CA THR A 119 29.26 8.51 4.15
C THR A 119 27.85 8.40 4.73
N GLU A 120 27.09 9.48 4.66
CA GLU A 120 25.64 9.45 4.86
C GLU A 120 24.98 8.77 3.64
N VAL A 121 24.30 7.64 3.85
CA VAL A 121 23.62 6.87 2.78
C VAL A 121 22.49 7.71 2.19
N SER A 122 22.41 7.82 0.85
CA SER A 122 21.35 8.57 0.18
C SER A 122 19.96 7.98 0.44
N GLU A 123 18.93 8.82 0.44
CA GLU A 123 17.54 8.40 0.72
C GLU A 123 17.03 7.34 -0.27
N GLU A 124 17.43 7.43 -1.54
CA GLU A 124 17.08 6.44 -2.55
C GLU A 124 17.64 5.05 -2.22
N VAL A 125 18.88 4.97 -1.73
CA VAL A 125 19.48 3.71 -1.29
C VAL A 125 18.78 3.17 -0.04
N LYS A 126 18.39 4.04 0.90
CA LYS A 126 17.60 3.64 2.07
C LYS A 126 16.26 3.05 1.65
N ILE A 127 15.51 3.72 0.77
CA ILE A 127 14.22 3.24 0.25
C ILE A 127 14.39 1.91 -0.49
N ALA A 128 15.42 1.76 -1.32
CA ALA A 128 15.70 0.50 -2.00
C ALA A 128 15.95 -0.66 -1.02
N ASN A 129 16.72 -0.40 0.05
CA ASN A 129 16.98 -1.39 1.12
C ASN A 129 15.70 -1.74 1.90
N LEU A 130 14.85 -0.76 2.19
CA LEU A 130 13.54 -0.99 2.80
C LEU A 130 12.69 -1.92 1.93
N LYS A 131 12.53 -1.60 0.64
CA LYS A 131 11.79 -2.44 -0.32
C LYS A 131 12.33 -3.85 -0.41
N ALA A 132 13.65 -4.02 -0.54
CA ALA A 132 14.29 -5.33 -0.56
C ALA A 132 13.94 -6.16 0.69
N THR A 133 13.90 -5.51 1.85
CA THR A 133 13.53 -6.16 3.11
C THR A 133 12.03 -6.48 3.16
N TYR A 134 11.15 -5.59 2.70
CA TYR A 134 9.71 -5.85 2.58
C TYR A 134 9.43 -7.12 1.75
N TYR A 135 10.09 -7.25 0.59
CA TYR A 135 9.97 -8.44 -0.26
C TYR A 135 10.47 -9.69 0.44
N LYS A 136 11.63 -9.62 1.11
CA LYS A 136 12.21 -10.75 1.82
C LYS A 136 11.30 -11.26 2.93
N VAL A 137 10.87 -10.38 3.85
CA VAL A 137 10.05 -10.77 5.02
C VAL A 137 8.69 -11.31 4.56
N THR A 138 8.10 -10.70 3.53
CA THR A 138 6.85 -11.21 2.92
C THR A 138 7.04 -12.63 2.38
N ASN A 139 8.11 -12.90 1.64
CA ASN A 139 8.39 -14.23 1.11
C ASN A 139 8.73 -15.25 2.21
N ASP A 140 9.38 -14.83 3.30
CA ASP A 140 9.60 -15.67 4.48
C ASP A 140 8.26 -16.08 5.14
N ILE A 141 7.28 -15.17 5.20
CA ILE A 141 5.92 -15.48 5.67
C ILE A 141 5.21 -16.42 4.69
N ARG A 142 5.25 -16.14 3.39
CA ARG A 142 4.63 -17.00 2.37
C ARG A 142 5.14 -18.43 2.42
N LYS A 143 6.44 -18.62 2.67
CA LYS A 143 7.05 -19.94 2.86
C LYS A 143 6.41 -20.70 4.03
N LYS A 144 6.16 -20.04 5.17
CA LYS A 144 5.44 -20.65 6.31
C LYS A 144 4.06 -21.13 5.87
N HIS A 145 3.36 -20.31 5.08
CA HIS A 145 2.03 -20.62 4.56
C HIS A 145 2.00 -21.48 3.29
N LYS A 146 3.11 -22.15 2.93
CA LYS A 146 3.18 -23.06 1.76
C LYS A 146 2.83 -22.36 0.44
N SER A 147 3.04 -21.05 0.38
CA SER A 147 2.83 -20.21 -0.80
C SER A 147 4.18 -19.94 -1.49
N PRO A 148 4.27 -20.08 -2.84
CA PRO A 148 5.49 -19.79 -3.58
C PRO A 148 5.99 -18.35 -3.37
N PRO A 149 7.30 -18.08 -3.45
CA PRO A 149 7.81 -16.71 -3.35
C PRO A 149 7.28 -15.83 -4.49
N LEU A 150 7.00 -14.57 -4.19
CA LEU A 150 6.61 -13.55 -5.17
C LEU A 150 7.83 -12.99 -5.89
N ILE A 151 7.64 -12.64 -7.15
CA ILE A 151 8.61 -12.00 -8.02
C ILE A 151 8.40 -10.49 -7.96
N VAL A 152 9.48 -9.72 -7.81
CA VAL A 152 9.39 -8.26 -7.80
C VAL A 152 9.04 -7.76 -9.20
N ASN A 153 7.98 -6.97 -9.30
CA ASN A 153 7.46 -6.44 -10.56
C ASN A 153 7.46 -4.90 -10.53
N LYS A 154 8.21 -4.30 -11.45
CA LYS A 154 8.37 -2.84 -11.53
C LYS A 154 7.06 -2.11 -11.80
N GLU A 155 6.16 -2.67 -12.61
CA GLU A 155 4.85 -2.06 -12.88
C GLU A 155 4.02 -2.01 -11.59
N LEU A 156 4.08 -3.05 -10.74
CA LEU A 156 3.43 -3.03 -9.44
C LEU A 156 4.06 -2.00 -8.49
N GLU A 157 5.38 -1.77 -8.54
CA GLU A 157 6.02 -0.70 -7.76
C GLU A 157 5.47 0.67 -8.17
N GLU A 158 5.34 0.94 -9.47
CA GLU A 158 4.78 2.18 -9.99
C GLU A 158 3.30 2.36 -9.56
N ARG A 159 2.51 1.28 -9.59
CA ARG A 159 1.13 1.30 -9.10
C ARG A 159 1.06 1.56 -7.59
N ALA A 160 1.90 0.92 -6.79
CA ALA A 160 1.99 1.15 -5.35
C ALA A 160 2.35 2.60 -5.05
N GLU A 161 3.25 3.20 -5.84
CA GLU A 161 3.68 4.59 -5.66
C GLU A 161 2.54 5.58 -6.01
N GLN A 162 1.76 5.29 -7.06
CA GLN A 162 0.56 6.07 -7.36
C GLN A 162 -0.51 5.90 -6.27
N TYR A 163 -0.61 4.72 -5.68
CA TYR A 163 -1.56 4.45 -4.59
C TYR A 163 -1.25 5.29 -3.35
N ILE A 164 0.00 5.28 -2.87
CA ILE A 164 0.38 6.07 -1.67
C ILE A 164 0.20 7.56 -1.89
N LYS A 165 0.45 8.09 -3.10
CA LYS A 165 0.23 9.51 -3.42
C LYS A 165 -1.23 9.91 -3.27
N ARG A 166 -2.17 9.05 -3.70
CA ARG A 166 -3.61 9.29 -3.51
C ARG A 166 -4.03 9.11 -2.06
N TYR A 167 -3.58 8.01 -1.43
CA TYR A 167 -3.92 7.72 -0.04
C TYR A 167 -3.41 8.79 0.94
N ALA A 168 -2.23 9.37 0.70
CA ALA A 168 -1.71 10.45 1.52
C ALA A 168 -2.62 11.70 1.52
N GLN A 169 -3.39 11.91 0.46
CA GLN A 169 -4.29 13.08 0.32
C GLN A 169 -5.63 12.87 1.02
N ASP A 170 -6.23 11.69 0.86
CA ASP A 170 -7.63 11.45 1.27
C ASP A 170 -7.81 10.38 2.34
N LYS A 171 -6.76 9.60 2.63
CA LYS A 171 -6.76 8.47 3.58
C LYS A 171 -7.80 7.38 3.28
N ILE A 172 -8.25 7.29 2.02
CA ILE A 172 -9.25 6.31 1.60
C ILE A 172 -8.54 5.09 1.00
N GLU A 173 -8.66 3.95 1.68
CA GLU A 173 -8.30 2.64 1.11
C GLU A 173 -9.27 2.28 -0.01
N ARG A 174 -8.69 1.86 -1.14
CA ARG A 174 -9.42 1.43 -2.32
C ARG A 174 -8.96 0.03 -2.69
N GLY A 175 -9.90 -0.89 -2.83
CA GLY A 175 -9.64 -2.20 -3.42
C GLY A 175 -9.45 -2.11 -4.93
N GLU A 176 -8.66 -3.03 -5.49
CA GLU A 176 -8.43 -3.14 -6.92
C GLU A 176 -8.67 -4.58 -7.35
N VAL A 177 -9.39 -4.77 -8.47
CA VAL A 177 -9.75 -6.11 -8.95
C VAL A 177 -8.48 -6.89 -9.33
N ASN A 178 -8.36 -8.12 -8.83
CA ASN A 178 -7.18 -8.99 -8.98
C ASN A 178 -5.91 -8.53 -8.25
N TYR A 179 -5.97 -7.48 -7.43
CA TYR A 179 -4.81 -7.02 -6.66
C TYR A 179 -5.10 -7.07 -5.16
N GLY A 180 -4.14 -7.63 -4.41
CA GLY A 180 -4.06 -7.43 -2.97
C GLY A 180 -3.33 -6.13 -2.70
N ILE A 181 -3.72 -5.41 -1.65
CA ILE A 181 -3.09 -4.14 -1.27
C ILE A 181 -2.91 -4.12 0.23
N ASN A 182 -1.66 -3.94 0.66
CA ASN A 182 -1.33 -3.62 2.04
C ASN A 182 -0.77 -2.22 2.11
N ILE A 183 -1.26 -1.43 3.06
CA ILE A 183 -0.79 -0.08 3.33
C ILE A 183 -0.41 0.09 4.81
N ALA A 184 0.60 0.90 5.07
CA ALA A 184 0.99 1.37 6.39
C ALA A 184 1.47 2.82 6.28
N TYR A 185 1.33 3.58 7.35
CA TYR A 185 2.00 4.88 7.49
C TYR A 185 2.52 5.06 8.90
N THR A 186 3.79 5.41 9.03
CA THR A 186 4.55 5.30 10.29
C THR A 186 5.71 6.30 10.34
N LYS A 187 6.08 6.75 11.53
CA LYS A 187 7.33 7.49 11.74
C LYS A 187 8.58 6.62 11.60
N ASN A 188 8.45 5.31 11.80
CA ASN A 188 9.54 4.35 11.70
C ASN A 188 9.18 3.24 10.70
N PRO A 189 9.74 3.28 9.47
CA PRO A 189 9.41 2.33 8.41
C PRO A 189 10.18 1.01 8.56
N ASN A 190 10.42 0.54 9.80
CA ASN A 190 11.08 -0.74 10.03
C ASN A 190 10.30 -1.85 9.30
N PRO A 191 10.93 -2.53 8.32
CA PRO A 191 10.21 -3.47 7.48
C PRO A 191 9.65 -4.67 8.24
N THR A 192 10.33 -5.11 9.30
CA THR A 192 9.87 -6.23 10.12
C THR A 192 8.57 -5.86 10.82
N ASP A 193 8.53 -4.70 11.47
CA ASP A 193 7.38 -4.22 12.24
C ASP A 193 6.17 -3.97 11.32
N VAL A 194 6.40 -3.36 10.16
CA VAL A 194 5.33 -3.06 9.19
C VAL A 194 4.75 -4.34 8.57
N VAL A 195 5.60 -5.31 8.23
CA VAL A 195 5.12 -6.59 7.68
C VAL A 195 4.45 -7.45 8.76
N GLU A 196 4.97 -7.42 9.99
CA GLU A 196 4.33 -8.08 11.13
C GLU A 196 2.94 -7.49 11.38
N PHE A 197 2.80 -6.15 11.38
CA PHE A 197 1.51 -5.48 11.49
C PHE A 197 0.49 -5.95 10.44
N TRP A 198 0.93 -6.16 9.19
CA TRP A 198 0.05 -6.72 8.16
C TRP A 198 -0.28 -8.19 8.42
N TYR A 199 0.69 -8.97 8.90
CA TYR A 199 0.56 -10.38 9.18
C TYR A 199 -0.35 -10.69 10.38
N GLU A 200 -0.39 -9.83 11.41
CA GLU A 200 -1.24 -9.99 12.59
C GLU A 200 -2.73 -10.14 12.25
N SER A 201 -3.17 -9.70 11.06
CA SER A 201 -4.51 -10.01 10.51
C SER A 201 -4.83 -11.50 10.44
N VAL A 202 -3.84 -12.39 10.51
CA VAL A 202 -4.02 -13.86 10.62
C VAL A 202 -4.80 -14.25 11.88
N GLU A 203 -4.68 -13.48 12.98
CA GLU A 203 -5.39 -13.76 14.24
C GLU A 203 -6.91 -13.63 14.10
N SER A 204 -7.36 -12.86 13.10
CA SER A 204 -8.77 -12.71 12.78
C SER A 204 -9.26 -13.69 11.71
N TYR A 205 -8.36 -14.47 11.12
CA TYR A 205 -8.69 -15.36 10.01
C TYR A 205 -9.12 -16.74 10.50
N ASP A 206 -10.38 -17.08 10.26
CA ASP A 206 -10.93 -18.41 10.54
C ASP A 206 -10.77 -19.31 9.30
N TYR A 207 -9.86 -20.28 9.37
CA TYR A 207 -9.65 -21.24 8.29
C TYR A 207 -10.85 -22.16 8.02
N SER A 208 -11.78 -22.30 8.96
CA SER A 208 -12.99 -23.11 8.80
C SER A 208 -14.13 -22.36 8.12
N ASN A 209 -14.22 -21.04 8.35
CA ASN A 209 -15.13 -20.13 7.67
C ASN A 209 -14.34 -18.92 7.12
N PRO A 210 -13.60 -19.10 6.02
CA PRO A 210 -12.67 -18.09 5.53
C PRO A 210 -13.43 -16.95 4.86
N GLU A 211 -13.07 -15.72 5.22
CA GLU A 211 -13.71 -14.51 4.70
C GLU A 211 -12.69 -13.42 4.41
N TRP A 212 -12.89 -12.73 3.29
CA TRP A 212 -12.18 -11.48 2.98
C TRP A 212 -12.90 -10.30 3.63
N THR A 213 -12.29 -9.74 4.67
CA THR A 213 -12.82 -8.62 5.44
C THR A 213 -11.70 -7.63 5.75
N GLY A 214 -12.02 -6.44 6.27
CA GLY A 214 -11.00 -5.45 6.66
C GLY A 214 -10.07 -5.90 7.78
N SER A 215 -10.43 -6.96 8.53
CA SER A 215 -9.56 -7.54 9.56
C SER A 215 -8.65 -8.63 9.01
N THR A 216 -8.99 -9.25 7.87
CA THR A 216 -8.27 -10.40 7.30
C THR A 216 -7.56 -10.09 5.97
N ASN A 217 -7.98 -9.02 5.26
CA ASN A 217 -7.51 -8.67 3.91
C ASN A 217 -5.98 -8.55 3.79
N ARG A 218 -5.31 -7.97 4.80
CA ARG A 218 -3.86 -7.80 4.79
C ARG A 218 -3.11 -9.12 4.80
N PHE A 219 -3.53 -10.02 5.69
CA PHE A 219 -2.99 -11.37 5.77
C PHE A 219 -3.25 -12.14 4.48
N ILE A 220 -4.51 -12.16 4.01
CA ILE A 220 -4.90 -12.89 2.79
C ILE A 220 -4.08 -12.39 1.59
N SER A 221 -3.92 -11.07 1.42
CA SER A 221 -3.11 -10.48 0.34
C SER A 221 -1.68 -11.01 0.32
N MET A 222 -1.04 -11.07 1.50
CA MET A 222 0.34 -11.54 1.62
C MET A 222 0.51 -13.00 1.22
N VAL A 223 -0.39 -13.86 1.71
CA VAL A 223 -0.20 -15.31 1.60
C VAL A 223 -0.95 -15.95 0.43
N TRP A 224 -1.67 -15.17 -0.37
CA TRP A 224 -2.43 -15.69 -1.52
C TRP A 224 -1.55 -16.56 -2.42
N ARG A 225 -1.79 -17.87 -2.42
CA ARG A 225 -0.91 -18.86 -3.07
C ARG A 225 -0.72 -18.61 -4.55
N SER A 226 -1.79 -18.25 -5.26
CA SER A 226 -1.75 -18.02 -6.71
C SER A 226 -1.17 -16.67 -7.12
N ALA A 227 -0.85 -15.79 -6.16
CA ALA A 227 -0.15 -14.55 -6.47
C ALA A 227 1.29 -14.87 -6.88
N THR A 228 1.75 -14.22 -7.93
CA THR A 228 3.04 -14.42 -8.61
C THR A 228 3.97 -13.22 -8.45
N ASP A 229 3.40 -12.02 -8.32
CA ASP A 229 4.12 -10.76 -8.39
C ASP A 229 3.85 -9.89 -7.16
N ILE A 230 4.86 -9.11 -6.77
CA ILE A 230 4.78 -8.07 -5.74
C ILE A 230 5.46 -6.79 -6.22
N GLY A 231 4.93 -5.65 -5.84
CA GLY A 231 5.61 -4.37 -5.97
C GLY A 231 5.27 -3.47 -4.80
N CYS A 232 6.30 -2.90 -4.18
CA CYS A 232 6.15 -2.01 -3.04
C CYS A 232 6.67 -0.61 -3.36
N ALA A 233 6.08 0.38 -2.69
CA ALA A 233 6.51 1.76 -2.70
C ALA A 233 6.64 2.28 -1.28
N VAL A 234 7.64 3.13 -1.05
CA VAL A 234 7.87 3.84 0.21
C VAL A 234 8.05 5.32 -0.15
N ALA A 235 7.25 6.19 0.46
CA ALA A 235 7.41 7.64 0.31
C ALA A 235 7.44 8.29 1.69
N HIS A 236 8.41 9.16 1.91
CA HIS A 236 8.42 10.05 3.07
C HIS A 236 7.61 11.30 2.72
N ILE A 237 6.46 11.48 3.38
CA ILE A 237 5.53 12.60 3.15
C ILE A 237 5.29 13.27 4.51
N ASP A 238 5.64 14.54 4.60
CA ASP A 238 5.67 15.32 5.83
C ASP A 238 6.58 14.69 6.90
N GLU A 239 6.03 14.16 8.00
CA GLU A 239 6.78 13.51 9.08
C GLU A 239 6.67 11.98 9.07
N ASP A 240 5.88 11.40 8.15
CA ASP A 240 5.56 9.98 8.13
C ASP A 240 6.02 9.31 6.84
N TYR A 241 6.46 8.05 6.96
CA TYR A 241 6.66 7.16 5.84
C TYR A 241 5.35 6.48 5.48
N TYR A 242 4.98 6.51 4.21
CA TYR A 242 3.87 5.78 3.63
C TYR A 242 4.42 4.59 2.86
N ILE A 243 3.91 3.40 3.17
CA ILE A 243 4.35 2.14 2.58
C ILE A 243 3.13 1.46 1.97
N CYS A 244 3.23 1.06 0.71
CA CYS A 244 2.23 0.22 0.05
C CYS A 244 2.93 -0.96 -0.61
N CYS A 245 2.37 -2.15 -0.49
CA CYS A 245 2.74 -3.32 -1.27
C CYS A 245 1.50 -3.85 -1.99
N GLN A 246 1.60 -3.99 -3.32
CA GLN A 246 0.58 -4.63 -4.15
C GLN A 246 0.99 -6.04 -4.53
N TYR A 247 0.01 -6.94 -4.58
CA TYR A 247 0.16 -8.37 -4.85
C TYR A 247 -0.68 -8.73 -6.07
N PHE A 248 -0.12 -9.48 -7.02
CA PHE A 248 -0.84 -9.91 -8.23
C PHE A 248 -0.50 -11.35 -8.59
N ARG A 249 -1.41 -12.16 -9.15
CA ARG A 249 -2.84 -11.92 -9.28
C ARG A 249 -3.59 -12.57 -8.11
N LEU A 250 -4.51 -11.81 -7.52
CA LEU A 250 -5.53 -12.39 -6.66
C LEU A 250 -6.66 -12.93 -7.53
N GLY A 251 -7.33 -13.96 -7.03
CA GLY A 251 -8.56 -14.49 -7.62
C GLY A 251 -9.79 -13.78 -7.10
N ASP A 252 -10.93 -14.47 -7.11
CA ASP A 252 -12.12 -13.98 -6.42
C ASP A 252 -11.94 -14.15 -4.91
N VAL A 253 -11.56 -13.06 -4.24
CA VAL A 253 -11.33 -13.05 -2.79
C VAL A 253 -12.62 -13.18 -1.98
N TYR A 254 -13.79 -13.03 -2.60
CA TYR A 254 -15.09 -13.19 -1.93
C TYR A 254 -15.65 -14.61 -2.06
N ASP A 255 -15.05 -15.46 -2.89
CA ASP A 255 -15.36 -16.89 -2.95
C ASP A 255 -14.59 -17.65 -1.85
N GLN A 256 -15.35 -18.27 -0.93
CA GLN A 256 -14.77 -19.06 0.16
C GLN A 256 -13.95 -20.25 -0.35
N GLU A 257 -14.32 -20.86 -1.48
CA GLU A 257 -13.59 -21.99 -2.03
C GLU A 257 -12.27 -21.53 -2.67
N GLU A 258 -12.24 -20.35 -3.30
CA GLU A 258 -10.99 -19.71 -3.71
C GLU A 258 -10.09 -19.38 -2.51
N LEU A 259 -10.66 -18.84 -1.42
CA LEU A 259 -9.91 -18.58 -0.19
C LEU A 259 -9.26 -19.86 0.36
N LYS A 260 -10.01 -20.96 0.47
CA LYS A 260 -9.48 -22.27 0.93
C LYS A 260 -8.36 -22.80 0.03
N ARG A 261 -8.44 -22.56 -1.29
CA ARG A 261 -7.40 -22.96 -2.25
C ARG A 261 -6.12 -22.12 -2.17
N ASN A 262 -6.20 -20.92 -1.62
CA ASN A 262 -5.12 -19.94 -1.68
C ASN A 262 -4.54 -19.52 -0.32
N VAL A 263 -5.20 -19.82 0.79
CA VAL A 263 -4.77 -19.40 2.14
C VAL A 263 -4.63 -20.62 3.04
N PHE A 264 -3.40 -21.09 3.22
CA PHE A 264 -3.13 -22.27 4.03
C PHE A 264 -2.68 -21.91 5.44
N LYS A 265 -2.86 -22.85 6.38
CA LYS A 265 -2.24 -22.76 7.70
C LYS A 265 -0.71 -22.80 7.57
N PRO A 266 0.04 -22.18 8.51
CA PRO A 266 1.50 -22.33 8.63
C PRO A 266 1.98 -23.79 8.63
#